data_AF-R7UKV8-F1
#
_entry.id   AF-R7UKV8-F1
#
_cell.length_a   1.000
_cell.length_b   1.000
_cell.length_c   1.000
_cell.angle_alpha   90.00
_cell.angle_beta   90.00
_cell.angle_gamma   90.00
#
_symmetry.space_group_name_H-M   'P 1'
#
loop_
_entity.id
_entity.type
_entity.pdbx_description
1 polymer ?
#
loop_
_entity_poly.entity_id
_entity_poly.type
_entity_poly.pdbx_seq_one_letter_code
_entity_poly.pdbx_strand_id
1 'polypeptide(L)'
;FLGLSLAGTFTHGYFFAFHLLNIVNNNQLLGGVIQAVTQNGKSLVWVAILGLVIFYLYALVAFAYFRDVFVPSKSLYCATLWQCTVTMVRYGLLGDYDEVTFLSKDVIRSLCQLQMFLRHTQMNSFVNFVYLSIYQVTFFICITTIGLNIIFGIIVDTFSELRDLKWTAESDMRDTCFICSRKSYDFEHHAQGFSHHVKEEHNMWAYIFFLIHLDDTKPNDYNAQDLYVSVLVRLISPVSIT
;
A
#
# COMPACT_ATOMS: atom_id res chain seq x y z
N PHE A 1 -9.18 -10.07 16.21
CA PHE A 1 -10.32 -10.99 16.00
C PHE A 1 -11.15 -11.12 17.27
N LEU A 2 -10.64 -11.74 18.35
CA LEU A 2 -11.38 -11.98 19.60
C LEU A 2 -11.99 -10.71 20.24
N GLY A 3 -11.25 -9.59 20.25
CA GLY A 3 -11.78 -8.31 20.75
C GLY A 3 -12.97 -7.76 19.94
N LEU A 4 -13.00 -7.96 18.62
CA LEU A 4 -14.13 -7.59 17.76
C LEU A 4 -15.32 -8.52 17.98
N SER A 5 -15.07 -9.80 18.30
CA SER A 5 -16.13 -10.77 18.64
C SER A 5 -16.81 -10.38 19.96
N LEU A 6 -16.02 -10.04 20.99
CA LEU A 6 -16.54 -9.56 22.27
C LEU A 6 -17.32 -8.24 22.09
N ALA A 7 -16.76 -7.27 21.36
CA ALA A 7 -17.45 -6.02 21.07
C ALA A 7 -18.77 -6.26 20.33
N GLY A 8 -18.81 -7.17 19.35
CA GLY A 8 -20.03 -7.51 18.61
C GLY A 8 -21.16 -8.03 19.50
N THR A 9 -20.83 -8.77 20.56
CA THR A 9 -21.80 -9.24 21.56
C THR A 9 -22.34 -8.11 22.43
N PHE A 10 -21.51 -7.12 22.80
CA PHE A 10 -21.93 -5.99 23.62
C PHE A 10 -22.64 -4.87 22.84
N THR A 11 -22.37 -4.74 21.54
CA THR A 11 -22.92 -3.64 20.72
C THR A 11 -23.64 -4.19 19.48
N HIS A 12 -24.95 -4.43 19.62
CA HIS A 12 -25.95 -4.64 18.54
C HIS A 12 -25.51 -5.45 17.28
N GLY A 13 -24.49 -6.33 17.38
CA GLY A 13 -24.01 -7.18 16.29
C GLY A 13 -23.17 -6.52 15.18
N TYR A 14 -22.99 -5.19 15.13
CA TYR A 14 -22.32 -4.53 14.00
C TYR A 14 -20.84 -4.96 13.80
N PHE A 15 -20.13 -5.27 14.88
CA PHE A 15 -18.70 -5.63 14.80
C PHE A 15 -18.43 -7.02 14.21
N PHE A 16 -19.45 -7.86 14.02
CA PHE A 16 -19.29 -9.12 13.31
C PHE A 16 -18.93 -8.90 11.83
N ALA A 17 -19.34 -7.79 11.21
CA ALA A 17 -18.99 -7.47 9.83
C ALA A 17 -17.47 -7.36 9.61
N PHE A 18 -16.72 -6.85 10.59
CA PHE A 18 -15.27 -6.73 10.48
C PHE A 18 -14.53 -8.08 10.46
N HIS A 19 -15.18 -9.18 10.83
CA HIS A 19 -14.56 -10.52 10.74
C HIS A 19 -14.33 -10.95 9.29
N LEU A 20 -15.12 -10.43 8.35
CA LEU A 20 -14.96 -10.69 6.91
C LEU A 20 -13.59 -10.21 6.40
N LEU A 21 -12.99 -9.18 7.00
CA LEU A 21 -11.66 -8.70 6.64
C LEU A 21 -10.55 -9.74 6.89
N ASN A 22 -10.80 -10.77 7.70
CA ASN A 22 -9.84 -11.84 7.94
C ASN A 22 -9.56 -12.68 6.68
N ILE A 23 -10.38 -12.58 5.62
CA ILE A 23 -10.10 -13.21 4.32
C ILE A 23 -8.74 -12.80 3.75
N VAL A 24 -8.28 -11.58 4.06
CA VAL A 24 -6.99 -11.07 3.58
C VAL A 24 -5.82 -11.85 4.17
N ASN A 25 -5.92 -12.31 5.43
CA ASN A 25 -4.85 -13.05 6.07
C ASN A 25 -4.68 -14.47 5.50
N ASN A 26 -5.75 -15.04 4.95
CA ASN A 26 -5.72 -16.39 4.37
C ASN A 26 -5.29 -16.40 2.89
N ASN A 27 -5.24 -15.25 2.22
CA ASN A 27 -4.95 -15.17 0.78
C ASN A 27 -3.72 -14.30 0.52
N GLN A 28 -2.64 -14.93 0.03
CA GLN A 28 -1.36 -14.28 -0.27
C GLN A 28 -1.49 -13.14 -1.29
N LEU A 29 -2.43 -13.22 -2.25
CA LEU A 29 -2.65 -12.15 -3.22
C LEU A 29 -3.24 -10.91 -2.55
N LEU A 30 -4.26 -11.08 -1.71
CA LEU A 30 -4.90 -9.97 -1.00
C LEU A 30 -3.92 -9.34 0.02
N GLY A 31 -3.11 -10.17 0.70
CA GLY A 31 -2.05 -9.69 1.58
C GLY A 31 -1.03 -8.82 0.84
N GLY A 32 -0.63 -9.24 -0.36
CA GLY A 32 0.27 -8.46 -1.23
C GLY A 32 -0.28 -7.08 -1.60
N VAL A 33 -1.60 -6.94 -1.81
CA VAL A 33 -2.24 -5.64 -2.09
C VAL A 33 -2.14 -4.70 -0.89
N ILE A 34 -2.37 -5.18 0.34
CA ILE A 34 -2.20 -4.37 1.55
C ILE A 34 -0.72 -4.01 1.75
N GLN A 35 0.17 -4.96 1.49
CA GLN A 35 1.61 -4.75 1.62
C GLN A 35 2.12 -3.65 0.66
N ALA A 36 1.59 -3.59 -0.56
CA ALA A 36 1.95 -2.55 -1.53
C ALA A 36 1.64 -1.14 -1.00
N VAL A 37 0.44 -0.94 -0.45
CA VAL A 37 0.04 0.36 0.10
C VAL A 37 0.80 0.70 1.39
N THR A 38 1.17 -0.30 2.19
CA THR A 38 1.80 -0.08 3.51
C THR A 38 3.32 0.06 3.45
N GLN A 39 4.01 -0.56 2.49
CA GLN A 39 5.47 -0.46 2.27
C GLN A 39 5.94 0.99 2.19
N ASN A 40 5.35 1.78 1.29
CA ASN A 40 5.68 3.20 1.09
C ASN A 40 4.67 4.14 1.76
N GLY A 41 4.05 3.70 2.86
CA GLY A 41 3.02 4.47 3.57
C GLY A 41 3.48 5.86 4.03
N LYS A 42 4.76 6.03 4.40
CA LYS A 42 5.31 7.34 4.78
C LYS A 42 5.26 8.33 3.61
N SER A 43 5.67 7.90 2.42
CA SER A 43 5.66 8.72 1.21
C SER A 43 4.22 9.11 0.85
N LEU A 44 3.29 8.15 0.95
CA LEU A 44 1.87 8.40 0.71
C LEU A 44 1.28 9.42 1.68
N VAL A 45 1.64 9.34 2.97
CA VAL A 45 1.20 10.33 3.97
C VAL A 45 1.74 11.72 3.67
N TRP A 46 3.02 11.87 3.29
CA TRP A 46 3.57 13.18 2.91
C TRP A 46 2.90 13.77 1.67
N VAL A 47 2.61 12.95 0.66
CA VAL A 47 1.86 13.38 -0.54
C VAL A 47 0.43 13.79 -0.18
N ALA A 48 -0.24 13.05 0.72
CA ALA A 48 -1.57 13.41 1.20
C ALA A 48 -1.57 14.74 1.99
N ILE A 49 -0.55 14.98 2.83
CA ILE A 49 -0.36 16.24 3.54
C ILE A 49 -0.15 17.39 2.54
N LEU A 50 0.71 17.21 1.54
CA LEU A 50 0.91 18.19 0.46
C LEU A 50 -0.39 18.49 -0.27
N GLY A 51 -1.17 17.44 -0.62
CA GLY A 51 -2.49 17.58 -1.23
C GLY A 51 -3.44 18.40 -0.37
N LEU A 52 -3.50 18.15 0.95
CA LEU A 52 -4.32 18.90 1.89
C LEU A 52 -3.91 20.39 1.96
N VAL A 53 -2.61 20.68 1.94
CA VAL A 53 -2.11 22.07 1.87
C VAL A 53 -2.58 22.75 0.58
N ILE A 54 -2.48 22.07 -0.57
CA ILE A 54 -2.96 22.61 -1.85
C ILE A 54 -4.48 22.86 -1.79
N PHE A 55 -5.27 21.93 -1.25
CA PHE A 55 -6.71 22.13 -1.04
C PHE A 55 -7.01 23.34 -0.18
N TYR A 56 -6.25 23.55 0.89
CA TYR A 56 -6.41 24.71 1.76
C TYR A 56 -6.13 26.03 1.03
N LEU A 57 -5.09 26.09 0.19
CA LEU A 57 -4.79 27.28 -0.61
C LEU A 57 -5.92 27.61 -1.60
N TYR A 58 -6.44 26.60 -2.30
CA TYR A 58 -7.60 26.78 -3.20
C TYR A 58 -8.84 27.20 -2.42
N ALA A 59 -9.10 26.61 -1.25
CA ALA A 59 -10.21 27.02 -0.39
C ALA A 59 -10.11 28.47 0.09
N LEU A 60 -8.89 28.96 0.38
CA LEU A 60 -8.66 30.36 0.74
C LEU A 60 -9.00 31.30 -0.40
N VAL A 61 -8.55 30.99 -1.62
CA VAL A 61 -8.86 31.77 -2.82
C VAL A 61 -10.37 31.78 -3.09
N ALA A 62 -11.03 30.62 -2.97
CA ALA A 62 -12.47 30.51 -3.14
C ALA A 62 -13.27 31.30 -2.08
N PHE A 63 -12.82 31.26 -0.83
CA PHE A 63 -13.44 32.02 0.25
C PHE A 63 -13.30 33.55 0.06
N ALA A 64 -12.18 34.01 -0.50
CA ALA A 64 -11.92 35.43 -0.73
C ALA A 64 -12.67 36.00 -1.94
N TYR A 65 -12.71 35.26 -3.06
CA TYR A 65 -13.20 35.79 -4.35
C TYR A 65 -14.53 35.19 -4.82
N PHE A 66 -14.88 33.98 -4.37
CA PHE A 66 -16.00 33.20 -4.93
C PHE A 66 -17.01 32.76 -3.87
N ARG A 67 -17.06 33.44 -2.72
CA ARG A 67 -17.95 33.09 -1.59
C ARG A 67 -19.43 33.00 -2.00
N ASP A 68 -19.88 33.91 -2.86
CA ASP A 68 -21.28 34.00 -3.29
C ASP A 68 -21.71 32.86 -4.24
N VAL A 69 -20.74 32.11 -4.78
CA VAL A 69 -20.99 30.97 -5.67
C VAL A 69 -21.37 29.70 -4.87
N PHE A 70 -21.02 29.63 -3.58
CA PHE A 70 -21.31 28.48 -2.73
C PHE A 70 -22.73 28.60 -2.14
N VAL A 71 -23.64 27.77 -2.66
CA VAL A 71 -25.04 27.75 -2.21
C VAL A 71 -25.26 26.61 -1.20
N PRO A 72 -25.59 26.92 0.08
CA PRO A 72 -25.78 25.90 1.12
C PRO A 72 -26.86 24.86 0.80
N SER A 73 -27.86 25.21 -0.03
CA SER A 73 -28.94 24.32 -0.42
C SER A 73 -28.49 23.10 -1.23
N LYS A 74 -27.30 23.15 -1.84
CA LYS A 74 -26.70 22.05 -2.60
C LYS A 74 -25.56 21.37 -1.84
N SER A 75 -25.59 21.38 -0.51
CA SER A 75 -24.51 20.84 0.34
C SER A 75 -23.14 21.50 0.17
N LEU A 76 -23.11 22.71 -0.42
CA LEU A 76 -21.91 23.53 -0.61
C LEU A 76 -21.83 24.55 0.52
N TYR A 77 -21.09 24.22 1.58
CA TYR A 77 -20.94 25.09 2.75
C TYR A 77 -19.61 25.86 2.67
N CYS A 78 -19.66 27.19 2.70
CA CYS A 78 -18.48 28.06 2.73
C CYS A 78 -18.74 29.32 3.60
N ALA A 79 -19.32 29.14 4.80
CA ALA A 79 -19.49 30.26 5.74
C ALA A 79 -18.22 30.53 6.56
N THR A 80 -17.47 29.49 6.89
CA THR A 80 -16.15 29.56 7.53
C THR A 80 -15.07 28.96 6.62
N LEU A 81 -13.81 29.36 6.81
CA LEU A 81 -12.70 28.82 6.03
C LEU A 81 -12.62 27.29 6.13
N TRP A 82 -12.83 26.72 7.34
CA TRP A 82 -12.86 25.28 7.56
C TRP A 82 -13.97 24.57 6.76
N GLN A 83 -15.19 25.12 6.75
CA GLN A 83 -16.28 24.57 5.92
C GLN A 83 -15.91 24.62 4.44
N CYS A 84 -15.28 25.71 3.99
CA CYS A 84 -14.86 25.85 2.61
C CYS A 84 -13.75 24.85 2.24
N THR A 85 -12.78 24.60 3.12
CA THR A 85 -11.75 23.58 2.93
C THR A 85 -12.33 22.17 2.87
N VAL A 86 -13.24 21.81 3.77
CA VAL A 86 -13.91 20.49 3.74
C VAL A 86 -14.73 20.33 2.46
N THR A 87 -15.46 21.36 2.04
CA THR A 87 -16.22 21.36 0.78
C THR A 87 -15.30 21.20 -0.43
N MET A 88 -14.13 21.85 -0.44
CA MET A 88 -13.13 21.71 -1.51
C MET A 88 -12.49 20.33 -1.58
N VAL A 89 -12.12 19.76 -0.43
CA VAL A 89 -11.57 18.40 -0.34
C VAL A 89 -12.61 17.39 -0.83
N ARG A 90 -13.86 17.54 -0.37
CA ARG A 90 -15.00 16.71 -0.77
C ARG A 90 -15.21 16.76 -2.28
N TYR A 91 -15.34 17.95 -2.85
CA TYR A 91 -15.61 18.15 -4.26
C TYR A 91 -14.44 17.72 -5.16
N GLY A 92 -13.20 18.02 -4.75
CA GLY A 92 -12.01 17.74 -5.56
C GLY A 92 -11.60 16.26 -5.59
N LEU A 93 -11.82 15.50 -4.52
CA LEU A 93 -11.47 14.07 -4.48
C LEU A 93 -12.58 13.16 -4.99
N LEU A 94 -13.84 13.44 -4.65
CA LEU A 94 -14.95 12.52 -4.89
C LEU A 94 -15.80 12.94 -6.10
N GLY A 95 -15.56 14.12 -6.69
CA GLY A 95 -16.41 14.69 -7.73
C GLY A 95 -17.82 14.99 -7.21
N ASP A 96 -18.69 15.54 -8.05
CA ASP A 96 -20.08 15.82 -7.69
C ASP A 96 -20.86 14.49 -7.65
N TYR A 97 -20.97 13.87 -6.48
CA TYR A 97 -21.92 12.78 -6.23
C TYR A 97 -23.27 13.39 -5.86
N ASP A 98 -23.87 14.07 -6.84
CA ASP A 98 -25.30 14.25 -6.86
C ASP A 98 -25.90 13.05 -7.61
N GLU A 99 -26.74 12.32 -6.90
CA GLU A 99 -27.40 11.09 -7.30
C GLU A 99 -28.42 11.38 -8.42
N VAL A 100 -28.02 11.45 -9.70
CA VAL A 100 -28.82 11.13 -10.91
C VAL A 100 -27.89 11.16 -12.13
N THR A 101 -27.38 10.00 -12.60
CA THR A 101 -27.38 9.51 -14.02
C THR A 101 -26.51 8.24 -14.13
N PHE A 102 -27.04 7.08 -13.72
CA PHE A 102 -26.33 5.80 -13.77
C PHE A 102 -26.42 5.07 -15.13
N LEU A 103 -27.02 5.63 -16.19
CA LEU A 103 -27.28 4.84 -17.42
C LEU A 103 -26.89 5.45 -18.78
N SER A 104 -26.16 6.57 -18.88
CA SER A 104 -25.75 7.07 -20.21
C SER A 104 -24.58 8.08 -20.25
N LYS A 105 -23.48 7.86 -19.52
CA LYS A 105 -22.42 8.88 -19.37
C LYS A 105 -20.97 8.47 -19.64
N ASP A 106 -20.67 7.30 -20.19
CA ASP A 106 -19.25 6.96 -20.45
C ASP A 106 -18.59 7.82 -21.54
N VAL A 107 -19.37 8.42 -22.43
CA VAL A 107 -18.86 9.37 -23.44
C VAL A 107 -19.04 10.84 -23.02
N ILE A 108 -20.01 11.15 -22.15
CA ILE A 108 -20.25 12.51 -21.65
C ILE A 108 -19.33 12.84 -20.46
N ARG A 109 -18.61 11.86 -19.88
CA ARG A 109 -17.66 12.08 -18.76
C ARG A 109 -16.50 13.02 -19.12
N SER A 110 -16.08 13.11 -20.39
CA SER A 110 -15.12 14.13 -20.84
C SER A 110 -15.75 15.51 -21.05
N LEU A 111 -17.08 15.59 -21.15
CA LEU A 111 -17.87 16.81 -21.33
C LEU A 111 -18.57 17.26 -20.02
N CYS A 112 -18.40 16.52 -18.92
CA CYS A 112 -19.07 16.77 -17.64
C CYS A 112 -18.46 17.94 -16.83
N GLN A 113 -17.27 18.45 -17.21
CA GLN A 113 -16.84 19.79 -16.75
C GLN A 113 -17.82 20.89 -17.16
N LEU A 114 -18.60 20.68 -18.23
CA LEU A 114 -19.60 21.62 -18.72
C LEU A 114 -20.93 21.58 -17.94
N GLN A 115 -21.20 20.60 -17.06
CA GLN A 115 -22.47 20.60 -16.34
C GLN A 115 -22.52 21.69 -15.24
N MET A 116 -21.36 22.16 -14.77
CA MET A 116 -21.28 23.38 -13.93
C MET A 116 -21.58 24.66 -14.72
N PHE A 117 -21.47 24.62 -16.06
CA PHE A 117 -21.71 25.77 -16.94
C PHE A 117 -23.19 26.17 -17.04
N LEU A 118 -24.15 25.24 -16.83
CA LEU A 118 -25.53 25.46 -17.29
C LEU A 118 -26.59 25.75 -16.23
N ARG A 119 -26.30 25.71 -14.93
CA ARG A 119 -27.38 25.89 -13.95
C ARG A 119 -27.02 26.81 -12.80
N HIS A 120 -27.44 28.06 -12.99
CA HIS A 120 -27.53 29.14 -12.00
C HIS A 120 -26.18 29.86 -11.79
N THR A 121 -25.99 31.15 -12.09
CA THR A 121 -26.95 32.27 -12.12
C THR A 121 -26.31 33.44 -12.86
N GLN A 122 -27.14 34.39 -13.31
CA GLN A 122 -26.73 35.73 -13.74
C GLN A 122 -25.51 36.28 -12.98
N MET A 123 -24.34 36.24 -13.61
CA MET A 123 -23.26 37.16 -13.30
C MET A 123 -23.19 38.15 -14.45
N ASN A 124 -23.27 39.43 -14.12
CA ASN A 124 -23.50 40.52 -15.08
C ASN A 124 -22.32 40.83 -16.01
N SER A 125 -21.32 39.94 -16.14
CA SER A 125 -20.16 40.14 -16.99
C SER A 125 -19.45 38.82 -17.33
N PHE A 126 -19.18 38.62 -18.63
CA PHE A 126 -18.37 37.52 -19.19
C PHE A 126 -16.99 37.38 -18.51
N VAL A 127 -16.46 38.48 -17.98
CA VAL A 127 -15.17 38.53 -17.27
C VAL A 127 -15.16 37.62 -16.02
N ASN A 128 -16.19 37.67 -15.16
CA ASN A 128 -16.26 36.83 -13.95
C ASN A 128 -16.38 35.35 -14.31
N PHE A 129 -17.08 35.05 -15.40
CA PHE A 129 -17.19 33.70 -15.92
C PHE A 129 -15.81 33.14 -16.34
N VAL A 130 -14.98 33.94 -17.00
CA VAL A 130 -13.62 33.55 -17.39
C VAL A 130 -12.74 33.30 -16.17
N TYR A 131 -12.77 34.18 -15.16
CA TYR A 131 -12.00 34.00 -13.92
C TYR A 131 -12.38 32.72 -13.18
N LEU A 132 -13.68 32.44 -13.05
CA LEU A 132 -14.18 31.22 -12.44
C LEU A 132 -13.79 29.96 -13.24
N SER A 133 -13.86 30.04 -14.57
CA SER A 133 -13.49 28.92 -15.45
C SER A 133 -12.01 28.57 -15.34
N ILE A 134 -11.12 29.58 -15.33
CA ILE A 134 -9.68 29.36 -15.15
C ILE A 134 -9.42 28.71 -13.79
N TYR A 135 -10.03 29.22 -12.73
CA TYR A 135 -9.89 28.65 -11.37
C TYR A 135 -10.28 27.16 -11.34
N GLN A 136 -11.40 26.78 -11.95
CA GLN A 136 -11.87 25.40 -12.00
C GLN A 136 -10.98 24.48 -12.84
N VAL A 137 -10.51 24.96 -14.00
CA VAL A 137 -9.60 24.19 -14.87
C VAL A 137 -8.26 23.94 -14.18
N THR A 138 -7.67 24.98 -13.55
CA THR A 138 -6.40 24.82 -12.82
C THR A 138 -6.58 23.88 -11.62
N PHE A 139 -7.67 24.01 -10.88
CA PHE A 139 -7.99 23.09 -9.77
C PHE A 139 -8.09 21.63 -10.23
N PHE A 140 -8.81 21.38 -11.34
CA PHE A 140 -8.95 20.03 -11.91
C PHE A 140 -7.61 19.41 -12.32
N ILE A 141 -6.77 20.18 -13.03
CA ILE A 141 -5.45 19.69 -13.47
C ILE A 141 -4.56 19.39 -12.26
N CYS A 142 -4.47 20.30 -11.28
CA CYS A 142 -3.60 20.13 -10.14
C CYS A 142 -4.02 18.96 -9.22
N ILE A 143 -5.30 18.88 -8.86
CA ILE A 143 -5.77 17.90 -7.87
C ILE A 143 -6.08 16.55 -8.52
N THR A 144 -6.90 16.55 -9.57
CA THR A 144 -7.43 15.32 -10.15
C THR A 144 -6.42 14.72 -11.13
N THR A 145 -5.84 15.51 -12.03
CA THR A 145 -4.90 14.98 -13.03
C THR A 145 -3.51 14.75 -12.47
N ILE A 146 -2.97 15.64 -11.63
CA ILE A 146 -1.62 15.48 -11.10
C ILE A 146 -1.64 14.74 -9.76
N GLY A 147 -2.41 15.23 -8.78
CA GLY A 147 -2.43 14.66 -7.42
C GLY A 147 -2.82 13.18 -7.36
N LEU A 148 -3.98 12.80 -7.90
CA LEU A 148 -4.44 11.40 -7.86
C LEU A 148 -3.53 10.46 -8.66
N ASN A 149 -2.99 10.92 -9.80
CA ASN A 149 -2.07 10.11 -10.60
C ASN A 149 -0.71 9.91 -9.93
N ILE A 150 -0.22 10.88 -9.14
CA ILE A 150 0.97 10.67 -8.31
C ILE A 150 0.72 9.59 -7.25
N ILE A 151 -0.44 9.64 -6.57
CA ILE A 151 -0.81 8.63 -5.57
C ILE A 151 -0.88 7.24 -6.21
N PHE A 152 -1.58 7.12 -7.34
CA PHE A 152 -1.66 5.86 -8.08
C PHE A 152 -0.29 5.40 -8.56
N GLY A 153 0.55 6.31 -9.06
CA GLY A 153 1.92 6.02 -9.47
C GLY A 153 2.75 5.39 -8.36
N ILE A 154 2.76 5.99 -7.16
CA ILE A 154 3.49 5.44 -6.00
C ILE A 154 2.99 4.03 -5.66
N ILE A 155 1.67 3.79 -5.72
CA ILE A 155 1.11 2.47 -5.44
C ILE A 155 1.52 1.45 -6.51
N VAL A 156 1.48 1.80 -7.80
CA VAL A 156 1.91 0.91 -8.89
C VAL A 156 3.41 0.59 -8.81
N ASP A 157 4.23 1.58 -8.45
CA ASP A 157 5.68 1.39 -8.27
C ASP A 157 5.96 0.40 -7.13
N THR A 158 5.28 0.56 -5.98
CA THR A 158 5.41 -0.39 -4.86
C THR A 158 4.98 -1.80 -5.23
N PHE A 159 3.92 -1.93 -6.02
CA PHE A 159 3.41 -3.23 -6.44
C PHE A 159 4.40 -3.93 -7.38
N SER A 160 5.05 -3.16 -8.25
CA SER A 160 6.11 -3.65 -9.13
C SER A 160 7.34 -4.10 -8.34
N GLU A 161 7.78 -3.30 -7.36
CA GLU A 161 8.91 -3.66 -6.49
C GLU A 161 8.64 -4.95 -5.69
N LEU A 162 7.47 -5.10 -5.10
CA LEU A 162 7.10 -6.32 -4.37
C LEU A 162 7.09 -7.56 -5.26
N ARG A 163 6.66 -7.40 -6.52
CA ARG A 163 6.69 -8.48 -7.50
C ARG A 163 8.13 -8.86 -7.83
N ASP A 164 9.00 -7.89 -8.03
CA ASP A 164 10.41 -8.11 -8.35
C ASP A 164 11.14 -8.78 -7.18
N LEU A 165 10.93 -8.32 -5.94
CA LEU A 165 11.48 -8.96 -4.74
C LEU A 165 11.07 -10.43 -4.62
N LYS A 166 9.79 -10.74 -4.87
CA LYS A 166 9.30 -12.12 -4.87
C LYS A 166 9.97 -12.94 -5.97
N TRP A 167 10.06 -12.40 -7.19
CA TRP A 167 10.67 -13.09 -8.31
C TRP A 167 12.17 -13.35 -8.06
N THR A 168 12.91 -12.37 -7.53
CA THR A 168 14.31 -12.52 -7.18
C THR A 168 14.52 -13.58 -6.10
N ALA A 169 13.70 -13.58 -5.04
CA ALA A 169 13.78 -14.61 -4.00
C ALA A 169 13.49 -16.01 -4.56
N GLU A 170 12.45 -16.15 -5.38
CA GLU A 170 12.11 -17.43 -6.01
C GLU A 170 13.18 -17.89 -7.02
N SER A 171 13.84 -16.97 -7.73
CA SER A 171 14.95 -17.32 -8.61
C SER A 171 16.17 -17.76 -7.82
N ASP A 172 16.54 -17.03 -6.76
CA ASP A 172 17.69 -17.38 -5.92
C ASP A 172 17.50 -18.74 -5.23
N MET A 173 16.30 -19.04 -4.76
CA MET A 173 15.96 -20.35 -4.19
C MET A 173 16.08 -21.50 -5.19
N ARG A 174 15.89 -21.26 -6.50
CA ARG A 174 16.00 -22.29 -7.54
C ARG A 174 17.42 -22.41 -8.09
N ASP A 175 18.12 -21.30 -8.22
CA ASP A 175 19.35 -21.21 -8.98
C ASP A 175 20.60 -21.16 -8.10
N THR A 176 20.47 -20.97 -6.79
CA THR A 176 21.60 -20.85 -5.87
C THR A 176 21.45 -21.84 -4.72
N CYS A 177 22.54 -22.49 -4.31
CA CYS A 177 22.53 -23.34 -3.12
C CYS A 177 22.54 -22.49 -1.84
N PHE A 178 21.61 -22.76 -0.92
CA PHE A 178 21.44 -22.03 0.35
C PHE A 178 22.69 -22.02 1.25
N ILE A 179 23.47 -23.11 1.26
CA ILE A 179 24.62 -23.26 2.17
C ILE A 179 25.90 -22.67 1.56
N CYS A 180 26.23 -23.01 0.32
CA CYS A 180 27.50 -22.63 -0.29
C CYS A 180 27.43 -21.38 -1.19
N SER A 181 26.21 -20.85 -1.44
CA SER A 181 25.96 -19.66 -2.28
C SER A 181 26.51 -19.78 -3.72
N ARG A 182 26.69 -21.01 -4.22
CA ARG A 182 27.11 -21.28 -5.60
C ARG A 182 25.89 -21.47 -6.50
N LYS A 183 26.03 -21.06 -7.76
CA LYS A 183 24.94 -21.11 -8.73
C LYS A 183 24.81 -22.50 -9.35
N SER A 184 23.60 -22.86 -9.77
CA SER A 184 23.25 -24.16 -10.33
C SER A 184 24.09 -24.51 -11.56
N TYR A 185 24.39 -23.53 -12.42
CA TYR A 185 25.20 -23.75 -13.61
C TYR A 185 26.64 -24.20 -13.29
N ASP A 186 27.22 -23.86 -12.13
CA ASP A 186 28.57 -24.31 -11.75
C ASP A 186 28.60 -25.84 -11.57
N PHE A 187 27.49 -26.40 -11.09
CA PHE A 187 27.29 -27.82 -10.84
C PHE A 187 26.76 -28.57 -12.05
N GLU A 188 26.11 -27.89 -13.00
CA GLU A 188 25.67 -28.53 -14.24
C GLU A 188 26.87 -28.92 -15.13
N HIS A 189 28.02 -28.25 -14.95
CA HIS A 189 29.27 -28.57 -15.66
C HIS A 189 30.14 -29.60 -14.92
N HIS A 190 29.85 -29.89 -13.65
CA HIS A 190 30.60 -30.84 -12.80
C HIS A 190 29.68 -31.97 -12.31
N ALA A 191 30.23 -33.03 -11.69
CA ALA A 191 29.52 -34.29 -11.47
C ALA A 191 28.16 -34.20 -10.73
N GLN A 192 27.25 -35.13 -11.08
CA GLN A 192 25.93 -35.45 -10.49
C GLN A 192 24.84 -34.36 -10.49
N GLY A 193 25.16 -33.12 -10.87
CA GLY A 193 24.19 -32.04 -11.11
C GLY A 193 23.70 -31.34 -9.83
N PHE A 194 23.04 -30.19 -10.01
CA PHE A 194 22.62 -29.33 -8.88
C PHE A 194 21.65 -30.02 -7.91
N SER A 195 20.77 -30.88 -8.43
CA SER A 195 19.78 -31.59 -7.60
C SER A 195 20.43 -32.59 -6.62
N HIS A 196 21.53 -33.23 -7.01
CA HIS A 196 22.29 -34.11 -6.13
C HIS A 196 22.98 -33.30 -5.03
N HIS A 197 23.62 -32.19 -5.40
CA HIS A 197 24.30 -31.29 -4.47
C HIS A 197 23.36 -30.80 -3.35
N VAL A 198 22.14 -30.35 -3.68
CA VAL A 198 21.21 -29.81 -2.67
C VAL A 198 20.59 -30.91 -1.78
N LYS A 199 20.40 -32.14 -2.29
CA LYS A 199 19.70 -33.21 -1.55
C LYS A 199 20.62 -34.08 -0.71
N GLU A 200 21.80 -34.42 -1.24
CA GLU A 200 22.71 -35.40 -0.63
C GLU A 200 23.91 -34.72 0.04
N GLU A 201 24.46 -33.65 -0.53
CA GLU A 201 25.65 -32.99 0.01
C GLU A 201 25.28 -31.84 0.97
N HIS A 202 24.47 -30.89 0.51
CA HIS A 202 24.09 -29.68 1.22
C HIS A 202 22.60 -29.62 1.52
N ASN A 203 22.08 -30.68 2.15
CA ASN A 203 20.71 -30.69 2.63
C ASN A 203 20.54 -29.76 3.83
N MET A 204 19.70 -28.73 3.70
CA MET A 204 19.44 -27.74 4.76
C MET A 204 18.98 -28.37 6.09
N TRP A 205 18.22 -29.47 6.03
CA TRP A 205 17.67 -30.11 7.22
C TRP A 205 18.71 -30.93 7.98
N ALA A 206 19.72 -31.47 7.29
CA ALA A 206 20.80 -32.22 7.92
C ALA A 206 21.59 -31.35 8.91
N TYR A 207 21.77 -30.06 8.62
CA TYR A 207 22.41 -29.11 9.54
C TYR A 207 21.59 -28.92 10.83
N ILE A 208 20.26 -28.82 10.72
CA ILE A 208 19.38 -28.69 11.90
C ILE A 208 19.40 -29.98 12.72
N PHE A 209 19.29 -31.14 12.08
CA PHE A 209 19.38 -32.43 12.77
C PHE A 209 20.72 -32.63 13.47
N PHE A 210 21.81 -32.16 12.87
CA PHE A 210 23.13 -32.20 13.49
C PHE A 210 23.20 -31.30 14.72
N LEU A 211 22.62 -30.09 14.68
CA LEU A 211 22.56 -29.21 15.87
C LEU A 211 21.73 -29.83 17.00
N ILE A 212 20.57 -30.43 16.69
CA ILE A 212 19.76 -31.16 17.69
C ILE A 212 20.53 -32.35 18.25
N HIS A 213 21.24 -33.10 17.40
CA HIS A 213 22.07 -34.21 17.83
C HIS A 213 23.13 -33.75 18.84
N LEU A 214 23.82 -32.64 18.58
CA LEU A 214 24.81 -32.08 19.49
C LEU A 214 24.21 -31.64 20.83
N ASP A 215 22.97 -31.13 20.85
CA ASP A 215 22.29 -30.71 22.08
C ASP A 215 21.84 -31.91 22.94
N ASP A 216 21.31 -32.96 22.30
CA ASP A 216 20.83 -34.18 22.98
C ASP A 216 21.97 -35.11 23.43
N THR A 217 23.11 -35.11 22.73
CA THR A 217 24.26 -35.97 23.09
C THR A 217 25.10 -35.35 24.20
N LYS A 218 25.53 -36.21 25.14
CA LYS A 218 26.38 -35.77 26.25
C LYS A 218 27.78 -35.42 25.73
N PRO A 219 28.47 -34.44 26.32
CA PRO A 219 29.80 -34.02 25.87
C PRO A 219 30.86 -35.12 25.86
N ASN A 220 30.68 -36.16 26.68
CA ASN A 220 31.60 -37.31 26.75
C ASN A 220 31.42 -38.29 25.59
N ASP A 221 30.26 -38.26 24.92
CA ASP A 221 29.92 -39.17 23.81
C ASP A 221 30.17 -38.52 22.44
N TYR A 222 30.67 -37.28 22.41
CA TYR A 222 31.02 -36.58 21.17
C TYR A 222 32.20 -37.23 20.47
N ASN A 223 32.12 -37.37 19.14
CA ASN A 223 33.31 -37.67 18.34
C ASN A 223 34.23 -36.43 18.26
N ALA A 224 35.43 -36.57 17.69
CA ALA A 224 36.39 -35.45 17.61
C ALA A 224 35.88 -34.26 16.76
N GLN A 225 35.09 -34.51 15.72
CA GLN A 225 34.50 -33.49 14.85
C GLN A 225 33.31 -32.81 15.53
N ASP A 226 32.45 -33.57 16.20
CA ASP A 226 31.31 -33.08 16.99
C ASP A 226 31.81 -32.16 18.10
N LEU A 227 32.87 -32.56 18.81
CA LEU A 227 33.49 -31.74 19.84
C LEU A 227 34.00 -30.42 19.26
N TYR A 228 34.69 -30.47 18.12
CA TYR A 228 35.19 -29.26 17.44
C TYR A 228 34.06 -28.30 17.08
N VAL A 229 32.97 -28.80 16.47
CA VAL A 229 31.82 -27.97 16.11
C VAL A 229 31.09 -27.45 17.36
N SER A 230 30.93 -28.27 18.40
CA SER A 230 30.29 -27.85 19.66
C SER A 230 31.03 -26.70 20.34
N VAL A 231 32.37 -26.70 20.28
CA VAL A 231 33.20 -25.61 20.79
C VAL A 231 32.99 -24.34 19.95
N LEU A 232 32.99 -24.45 18.62
CA LEU A 232 32.74 -23.30 17.73
C LEU A 232 31.36 -22.67 17.96
N VAL A 233 30.32 -23.49 18.08
CA VAL A 233 28.95 -23.02 18.34
C VAL A 233 28.87 -22.27 19.68
N ARG A 234 29.50 -22.81 20.74
CA ARG A 234 29.55 -22.16 22.07
C ARG A 234 30.34 -20.86 22.06
N LEU A 235 31.36 -20.72 21.22
CA LEU A 235 32.13 -19.48 21.09
C LEU A 235 31.34 -18.37 20.38
N ILE A 236 30.43 -18.72 19.47
CA ILE A 236 29.66 -17.76 18.66
C ILE A 236 28.34 -17.36 19.34
N SER A 237 27.70 -18.27 20.07
CA SER A 237 26.48 -18.00 20.84
C SER A 237 26.75 -18.06 22.35
N PRO A 238 27.25 -16.98 22.98
CA PRO A 238 27.46 -16.93 24.43
C PRO A 238 26.15 -16.89 25.24
N VAL A 239 24.99 -16.88 24.57
CA VAL A 239 23.68 -16.95 25.25
C VAL A 239 23.39 -18.41 25.55
N SER A 240 23.63 -18.75 26.80
CA SER A 240 23.34 -20.04 27.44
C SER A 240 21.94 -20.54 27.09
N ILE A 241 21.89 -21.69 26.41
CA ILE A 241 20.76 -22.60 26.48
C ILE A 241 20.82 -23.18 27.91
N THR A 242 20.11 -22.52 28.83
CA THR A 242 19.80 -23.04 30.18
C THR A 242 18.59 -23.94 30.12
#